data_AF-A0A7Z1MFS5-F1
#
_entry.id   AF-A0A7Z1MFS5-F1
#
_cell.length_a   1.000
_cell.length_b   1.000
_cell.length_c   1.000
_cell.angle_alpha   90.00
_cell.angle_beta   90.00
_cell.angle_gamma   90.00
#
_symmetry.space_group_name_H-M   'P 1'
#
loop_
_entity.id
_entity.type
_entity.pdbx_description
1 polymer ?
#
loop_
_entity_poly.entity_id
_entity_poly.type
_entity_poly.pdbx_seq_one_letter_code
_entity_poly.pdbx_strand_id
1 'polypeptide(L)'
;MISLRSPQTYLSGHLSELKSYFSELLDFQSRIWVVHIFEDSITDQSFVINEDGFKEPLEWMKKKAYTAAMLERVEKMKVSQIIEIQFEDKMHRLMRVK
;
A
#
# COMPACT_ATOMS: atom_id res chain seq x y z
N MET A 1 -30.02 48.42 -8.18
CA MET A 1 -28.87 48.25 -7.26
C MET A 1 -28.25 46.90 -7.52
N ILE A 2 -26.93 46.86 -7.69
CA ILE A 2 -26.16 45.75 -8.25
C ILE A 2 -25.89 44.72 -7.15
N SER A 3 -26.37 43.48 -7.32
CA SER A 3 -26.05 42.37 -6.42
C SER A 3 -24.66 41.83 -6.78
N LEU A 4 -23.68 42.13 -5.92
CA LEU A 4 -22.29 41.66 -6.05
C LEU A 4 -22.25 40.16 -5.72
N ARG A 5 -22.00 39.32 -6.74
CA ARG A 5 -21.66 37.91 -6.53
C ARG A 5 -20.23 37.82 -6.00
N SER A 6 -20.08 37.19 -4.84
CA SER A 6 -18.81 36.89 -4.17
C SER A 6 -17.93 35.95 -5.01
N PRO A 7 -16.63 36.24 -5.21
CA PRO A 7 -15.69 35.31 -5.82
C PRO A 7 -14.93 34.56 -4.72
N GLN A 8 -15.49 33.46 -4.19
CA GLN A 8 -14.83 32.67 -3.15
C GLN A 8 -15.07 31.16 -3.36
N THR A 9 -14.55 30.56 -4.44
CA THR A 9 -14.62 29.10 -4.66
C THR A 9 -13.40 28.48 -5.36
N TYR A 10 -12.25 29.16 -5.45
CA TYR A 10 -11.10 28.62 -6.20
C TYR A 10 -9.95 28.03 -5.35
N LEU A 11 -9.80 28.46 -4.09
CA LEU A 11 -8.67 28.04 -3.23
C LEU A 11 -8.92 26.74 -2.45
N SER A 12 -10.18 26.29 -2.35
CA SER A 12 -10.58 25.13 -1.57
C SER A 12 -10.21 23.79 -2.22
N GLY A 13 -10.20 23.70 -3.56
CA GLY A 13 -9.90 22.44 -4.28
C GLY A 13 -8.45 22.00 -4.17
N HIS A 14 -7.49 22.93 -4.24
CA HIS A 14 -6.07 22.59 -4.18
C HIS A 14 -5.59 22.17 -2.78
N LEU A 15 -6.20 22.71 -1.71
CA LEU A 15 -5.89 22.25 -0.35
C LEU A 15 -6.36 20.81 -0.10
N SER A 16 -7.47 20.39 -0.70
CA SER A 16 -7.95 19.01 -0.57
C SER A 16 -7.03 18.00 -1.26
N GLU A 17 -6.54 18.32 -2.46
CA GLU A 17 -5.63 17.44 -3.23
C GLU A 17 -4.28 17.26 -2.51
N LEU A 18 -3.74 18.33 -1.90
CA LEU A 18 -2.53 18.23 -1.09
C LEU A 18 -2.77 17.36 0.15
N LYS A 19 -3.91 17.55 0.84
CA LYS A 19 -4.25 16.75 2.02
C LYS A 19 -4.38 15.27 1.68
N SER A 20 -5.02 14.91 0.57
CA SER A 20 -5.14 13.51 0.16
C SER A 20 -3.76 12.91 -0.16
N TYR A 21 -2.91 13.64 -0.88
CA TYR A 21 -1.56 13.19 -1.19
C TYR A 21 -0.72 12.94 0.06
N PHE A 22 -0.71 13.87 1.02
CA PHE A 22 0.00 13.68 2.30
C PHE A 22 -0.61 12.54 3.12
N SER A 23 -1.93 12.36 3.09
CA SER A 23 -2.60 11.26 3.76
C SER A 23 -2.22 9.90 3.16
N GLU A 24 -2.12 9.81 1.84
CA GLU A 24 -1.73 8.60 1.12
C GLU A 24 -0.26 8.25 1.39
N LEU A 25 0.63 9.25 1.40
CA LEU A 25 2.03 9.05 1.77
C LEU A 25 2.20 8.60 3.21
N LEU A 26 1.45 9.19 4.15
CA LEU A 26 1.47 8.78 5.55
C LEU A 26 0.89 7.39 5.75
N ASP A 27 -0.19 7.04 5.06
CA ASP A 27 -0.73 5.68 5.07
C ASP A 27 0.34 4.68 4.63
N PHE A 28 0.97 4.94 3.48
CA PHE A 28 2.10 4.16 2.94
C PHE A 28 3.24 3.98 3.95
N GLN A 29 3.80 5.06 4.50
CA GLN A 29 4.91 4.97 5.45
C GLN A 29 4.54 4.23 6.74
N SER A 30 3.25 4.17 7.08
CA SER A 30 2.78 3.48 8.27
C SER A 30 2.54 1.97 8.08
N ARG A 31 2.60 1.46 6.83
CA ARG A 31 2.23 0.07 6.53
C ARG A 31 3.24 -0.92 7.05
N ILE A 32 2.71 -1.98 7.65
CA ILE A 32 3.51 -3.14 8.07
C ILE A 32 2.89 -4.39 7.46
N TRP A 33 3.73 -5.17 6.78
CA TRP A 33 3.37 -6.45 6.21
C TRP A 33 4.06 -7.58 6.95
N VAL A 34 3.34 -8.68 7.14
CA VAL A 34 3.93 -9.98 7.46
C VAL A 34 3.79 -10.86 6.23
N VAL A 35 4.90 -11.33 5.69
CA VAL A 35 4.96 -12.20 4.52
C VAL A 35 5.46 -13.56 4.96
N HIS A 36 4.62 -14.57 4.86
CA HIS A 36 4.98 -15.96 5.10
C HIS A 36 5.18 -16.65 3.75
N ILE A 37 6.35 -17.24 3.55
CA ILE A 37 6.69 -17.99 2.36
C ILE A 37 6.71 -19.46 2.74
N PHE A 38 5.79 -20.22 2.14
CA PHE A 38 5.75 -21.67 2.24
C PHE A 38 6.62 -22.24 1.13
N GLU A 39 7.63 -23.01 1.53
CA GLU A 39 8.42 -23.83 0.61
C GLU A 39 8.01 -25.30 0.81
N ASP A 40 8.01 -26.10 -0.25
CA ASP A 40 7.77 -27.55 -0.14
C ASP A 40 8.85 -28.29 0.69
N SER A 41 9.90 -27.57 1.12
CA SER A 41 10.95 -28.03 2.01
C SER A 41 10.68 -27.58 3.46
N ILE A 42 11.30 -28.25 4.43
CA ILE A 42 11.06 -28.11 5.89
C ILE A 42 11.22 -26.67 6.45
N THR A 43 11.62 -25.69 5.65
CA THR A 43 11.92 -24.32 6.07
C THR A 43 10.90 -23.32 5.55
N ASP A 44 9.80 -23.17 6.28
CA ASP A 44 8.93 -22.00 6.19
C ASP A 44 9.67 -20.74 6.67
N GLN A 45 9.48 -19.62 5.97
CA GLN A 45 10.13 -18.34 6.31
C GLN A 45 9.11 -17.23 6.48
N SER A 46 9.26 -16.45 7.55
CA SER A 46 8.41 -15.29 7.83
C SER A 46 9.22 -14.00 7.83
N PHE A 47 8.74 -13.00 7.10
CA PHE A 47 9.35 -11.68 6.98
C PHE A 47 8.40 -10.61 7.49
N VAL A 48 8.92 -9.71 8.32
CA VAL A 48 8.23 -8.47 8.69
C VAL A 48 8.79 -7.34 7.83
N ILE A 49 7.93 -6.69 7.07
CA ILE A 49 8.28 -5.60 6.17
C ILE A 49 7.64 -4.33 6.71
N ASN A 50 8.46 -3.35 7.04
CA ASN A 50 8.02 -2.01 7.43
C ASN A 50 8.28 -1.05 6.26
N GLU A 51 7.25 -0.36 5.79
CA GLU A 51 7.35 0.56 4.65
C GLU A 51 7.86 1.97 5.02
N ASP A 52 8.04 2.29 6.30
CA ASP A 52 8.55 3.59 6.79
C ASP A 52 9.88 4.02 6.12
N GLY A 53 10.75 3.05 5.82
CA GLY A 53 12.04 3.28 5.18
C GLY A 53 12.03 3.26 3.64
N PHE A 54 10.88 3.03 3.00
CA PHE A 54 10.79 2.85 1.55
C PHE A 54 10.49 4.16 0.82
N LYS A 55 10.93 4.22 -0.45
CA LYS A 55 10.71 5.38 -1.32
C LYS A 55 9.43 5.25 -2.13
N GLU A 56 8.93 4.02 -2.28
CA GLU A 56 7.72 3.73 -3.03
C GLU A 56 6.86 2.64 -2.36
N PRO A 57 5.52 2.66 -2.55
CA PRO A 57 4.63 1.60 -2.11
C PRO A 57 5.07 0.23 -2.62
N LEU A 58 4.99 -0.78 -1.74
CA LEU A 58 5.28 -2.18 -2.05
C LEU A 58 6.70 -2.43 -2.60
N GLU A 59 7.67 -1.57 -2.26
CA GLU A 59 9.05 -1.62 -2.78
C GLU A 59 9.70 -3.01 -2.62
N TRP A 60 9.49 -3.66 -1.48
CA TRP A 60 10.01 -5.02 -1.25
C TRP A 60 9.43 -6.04 -2.24
N MET A 61 8.13 -5.98 -2.53
CA MET A 61 7.45 -6.90 -3.44
C MET A 61 7.86 -6.64 -4.89
N LYS A 62 8.05 -5.36 -5.26
CA LYS A 62 8.62 -4.96 -6.56
C LYS A 62 10.03 -5.52 -6.74
N LYS A 63 10.89 -5.43 -5.71
CA LYS A 63 12.24 -6.03 -5.70
C LYS A 63 12.22 -7.54 -5.82
N LYS A 64 11.17 -8.20 -5.34
CA LYS A 64 10.92 -9.65 -5.50
C LYS A 64 10.25 -10.02 -6.83
N ALA A 65 10.10 -9.07 -7.76
CA ALA A 65 9.50 -9.28 -9.08
C ALA A 65 8.05 -9.77 -9.06
N TYR A 66 7.26 -9.35 -8.04
CA TYR A 66 5.81 -9.58 -8.06
C TYR A 66 5.20 -8.92 -9.30
N THR A 67 4.25 -9.62 -9.92
CA THR A 67 3.58 -9.11 -11.11
C THR A 67 2.69 -7.90 -10.77
N ALA A 68 2.44 -7.02 -11.74
CA ALA A 68 1.59 -5.86 -11.55
C ALA A 68 0.19 -6.23 -11.01
N ALA A 69 -0.38 -7.35 -11.48
CA ALA A 69 -1.67 -7.85 -11.01
C ALA A 69 -1.63 -8.29 -9.53
N MET A 70 -0.51 -8.85 -9.06
CA MET A 70 -0.33 -9.19 -7.65
C MET A 70 -0.19 -7.93 -6.79
N LEU A 71 0.60 -6.96 -7.24
CA LEU A 71 0.78 -5.68 -6.54
C LEU A 71 -0.53 -4.91 -6.40
N GLU A 72 -1.35 -4.87 -7.45
CA GLU A 72 -2.65 -4.21 -7.41
C GLU A 72 -3.60 -4.85 -6.37
N ARG A 73 -3.55 -6.17 -6.23
CA ARG A 73 -4.33 -6.89 -5.21
C ARG A 73 -3.84 -6.57 -3.80
N VAL A 74 -2.53 -6.50 -3.60
CA VAL A 74 -1.93 -6.17 -2.29
C VAL A 74 -2.22 -4.72 -1.91
N GLU A 75 -2.08 -3.77 -2.83
CA GLU A 75 -2.30 -2.34 -2.56
C GLU A 75 -3.73 -2.06 -2.06
N LYS A 76 -4.71 -2.83 -2.54
CA LYS A 76 -6.12 -2.73 -2.13
C LYS A 76 -6.43 -3.40 -0.77
N MET A 77 -5.44 -4.02 -0.12
CA MET A 77 -5.66 -4.71 1.15
C MET A 77 -5.90 -3.75 2.30
N LYS A 78 -6.91 -4.07 3.10
CA LYS A 78 -7.17 -3.41 4.39
C LYS A 78 -6.32 -4.02 5.50
N VAL A 79 -6.19 -3.29 6.61
CA VAL A 79 -5.54 -3.80 7.83
C VAL A 79 -6.22 -5.09 8.28
N SER A 80 -5.43 -6.04 8.78
CA SER A 80 -5.82 -7.40 9.16
C SER A 80 -6.31 -8.29 8.01
N GLN A 81 -6.26 -7.82 6.77
CA GLN A 81 -6.55 -8.66 5.62
C GLN A 81 -5.35 -9.57 5.33
N ILE A 82 -5.66 -10.81 4.96
CA ILE A 82 -4.70 -11.82 4.53
C ILE A 82 -5.04 -12.20 3.09
N ILE A 83 -4.02 -12.31 2.24
CA ILE A 83 -4.15 -12.92 0.92
C ILE A 83 -3.06 -13.95 0.71
N GLU A 84 -3.38 -14.96 -0.09
CA GLU A 84 -2.44 -15.96 -0.54
C GLU A 84 -2.21 -15.77 -2.04
N ILE A 85 -0.94 -15.77 -2.41
CA ILE A 85 -0.48 -15.58 -3.78
C ILE A 85 0.46 -16.74 -4.10
N GLN A 86 0.15 -17.47 -5.16
CA GLN A 86 1.12 -18.37 -5.77
C GLN A 86 2.17 -17.52 -6.50
N PHE A 87 3.41 -17.58 -6.04
CA PHE A 87 4.54 -16.90 -6.65
C PHE A 87 5.59 -17.96 -7.02
N GLU A 88 5.77 -18.17 -8.33
CA GLU A 88 6.55 -19.32 -8.84
C GLU A 88 5.99 -20.64 -8.26
N ASP A 89 6.86 -21.48 -7.71
CA ASP A 89 6.51 -22.75 -7.06
C ASP A 89 6.27 -22.61 -5.55
N LYS A 90 6.14 -21.38 -5.04
CA LYS A 90 5.98 -21.10 -3.61
C LYS A 90 4.65 -20.40 -3.33
N MET A 91 4.07 -20.70 -2.17
CA MET A 91 2.89 -19.98 -1.69
C MET A 91 3.34 -18.85 -0.77
N HIS A 92 2.96 -17.62 -1.10
CA HIS A 92 3.21 -16.45 -0.29
C HIS A 92 1.91 -16.01 0.36
N ARG A 93 1.86 -16.03 1.70
CA ARG A 93 0.76 -15.47 2.48
C ARG A 93 1.17 -14.10 3.00
N LEU A 94 0.44 -13.07 2.59
CA LEU A 94 0.69 -11.69 2.98
C LEU A 94 -0.41 -11.24 3.94
N MET A 95 -0.02 -10.61 5.03
CA MET A 95 -0.92 -10.00 6.00
C MET A 95 -0.56 -8.52 6.17
N ARG A 96 -1.54 -7.63 6.01
CA ARG A 96 -1.38 -6.22 6.41
C ARG A 96 -1.63 -6.12 7.92
N VAL A 97 -0.62 -5.77 8.69
CA VAL A 97 -0.73 -5.64 10.15
C VAL A 97 -1.08 -4.21 10.56
N LYS A 98 -0.65 -3.22 9.78
CA LYS A 98 -0.89 -1.80 10.00
C LYS A 98 -1.14 -1.09 8.67
#